data_AF-A0A9P6IUK1-F1
#
_entry.id   AF-A0A9P6IUK1-F1
#
_cell.length_a   1.000
_cell.length_b   1.000
_cell.length_c   1.000
_cell.angle_alpha   90.00
_cell.angle_beta   90.00
_cell.angle_gamma   90.00
#
_symmetry.space_group_name_H-M   'P 1'
#
loop_
_entity.id
_entity.type
_entity.pdbx_description
1 polymer ?
#
loop_
_entity_poly.entity_id
_entity_poly.type
_entity_poly.pdbx_seq_one_letter_code
_entity_poly.pdbx_strand_id
1 'polypeptide(L)'
;MDPVKNALDLAEIRHLCGLLLDHCTLLSCVRVCKTWRESFIGFLYTTIKVDYRAIHAPTAEQLRKHSHHIRHLELTNAPSSHLQLENLSGLKTLVFRIEKTCANWTLIRKLVERSKNTSPKVELHLLEVNPDEDVWMDLANFAKLDVLRLERCTISTTHFAELITVSSHLSELHLIHTSLPWAALDAKELGEKWARLHILDIHTPFDDPGENHDNALLTFVSHCPNLSTLAWLTGQKSTRRRKTELSKATAAKLVLEFENERWSHLRTLVIDDYLNFTDDEFAILLRS
;
A
#
# COMPACT_ATOMS: atom_id res chain seq x y z
N MET A 1 13.32 -54.36 -14.29
CA MET A 1 12.25 -53.45 -13.84
C MET A 1 12.93 -52.20 -13.37
N ASP A 2 12.75 -51.10 -14.09
CA ASP A 2 13.25 -49.81 -13.61
C ASP A 2 12.49 -49.43 -12.34
N PRO A 3 13.18 -48.95 -11.29
CA PRO A 3 12.50 -48.53 -10.07
C PRO A 3 11.51 -47.42 -10.42
N VAL A 4 10.26 -47.56 -9.94
CA VAL A 4 9.24 -46.52 -10.09
C VAL A 4 9.78 -45.26 -9.42
N LYS A 5 10.16 -44.27 -10.23
CA LYS A 5 10.69 -43.00 -9.75
C LYS A 5 9.61 -42.32 -8.91
N ASN A 6 9.91 -42.00 -7.66
CA ASN A 6 8.92 -41.34 -6.81
C ASN A 6 8.64 -39.97 -7.41
N ALA A 7 7.36 -39.59 -7.53
CA ALA A 7 6.99 -38.30 -8.11
C ALA A 7 7.66 -37.12 -7.38
N LEU A 8 7.93 -37.26 -6.08
CA LEU A 8 8.63 -36.27 -5.27
C LEU A 8 10.13 -36.18 -5.53
N ASP A 9 10.72 -37.12 -6.29
CA ASP A 9 12.10 -37.01 -6.75
C ASP A 9 12.23 -36.01 -7.91
N LEU A 10 11.11 -35.68 -8.57
CA LEU A 10 11.07 -34.67 -9.63
C LEU A 10 11.08 -33.27 -9.02
N ALA A 11 12.00 -32.42 -9.51
CA ALA A 11 12.19 -31.07 -9.00
C ALA A 11 10.97 -30.18 -9.28
N GLU A 12 10.34 -30.39 -10.43
CA GLU A 12 9.15 -29.67 -10.89
C GLU A 12 7.95 -29.94 -9.97
N ILE A 13 7.76 -31.19 -9.56
CA ILE A 13 6.70 -31.56 -8.62
C ILE A 13 6.94 -30.93 -7.26
N ARG A 14 8.18 -30.99 -6.75
CA ARG A 14 8.54 -30.34 -5.49
C ARG A 14 8.37 -28.83 -5.55
N HIS A 15 8.67 -28.20 -6.69
CA HIS A 15 8.45 -26.78 -6.90
C HIS A 15 6.95 -26.43 -6.82
N LEU A 16 6.09 -27.18 -7.52
CA LEU A 16 4.63 -26.99 -7.45
C LEU A 16 4.08 -27.20 -6.05
N CYS A 17 4.55 -28.23 -5.33
CA CYS A 17 4.19 -28.41 -3.92
C CYS A 17 4.62 -27.19 -3.09
N GLY A 18 5.86 -26.70 -3.26
CA GLY A 18 6.39 -25.57 -2.50
C GLY A 18 5.55 -24.29 -2.63
N LEU A 19 4.91 -24.06 -3.78
CA LEU A 19 4.00 -22.92 -4.00
C LEU A 19 2.69 -23.02 -3.22
N LEU A 20 2.26 -24.23 -2.84
CA LEU A 20 0.97 -24.51 -2.20
C LEU A 20 1.08 -24.75 -0.69
N LEU A 21 2.29 -24.99 -0.19
CA LEU A 21 2.52 -25.29 1.22
C LEU A 21 2.56 -24.02 2.06
N ASP A 22 1.97 -24.10 3.26
CA ASP A 22 2.12 -23.05 4.27
C ASP A 22 3.54 -23.02 4.87
N HIS A 23 3.84 -21.95 5.60
CA HIS A 23 5.15 -21.73 6.19
C HIS A 23 5.57 -22.85 7.17
N CYS A 24 4.64 -23.37 7.97
CA CYS A 24 4.91 -24.43 8.95
C CYS A 24 5.26 -25.76 8.26
N THR A 25 4.58 -26.07 7.16
CA THR A 25 4.81 -27.28 6.37
C THR A 25 6.12 -27.17 5.60
N LEU A 26 6.41 -26.01 5.00
CA LEU A 26 7.71 -25.72 4.38
C LEU A 26 8.87 -25.89 5.37
N LEU A 27 8.71 -25.42 6.63
CA LEU A 27 9.69 -25.62 7.69
C LEU A 27 9.93 -27.11 8.00
N SER A 28 8.88 -27.92 7.93
CA SER A 28 8.99 -29.37 8.11
C SER A 28 9.72 -30.00 6.92
N CYS A 29 9.39 -29.60 5.68
CA CYS A 29 10.04 -30.07 4.47
C CYS A 29 11.56 -29.81 4.47
N VAL A 30 12.01 -28.62 4.88
CA VAL A 30 13.46 -28.30 4.91
C VAL A 30 14.24 -29.05 6.00
N ARG A 31 13.55 -29.76 6.90
CA ARG A 31 14.16 -30.58 7.95
C ARG A 31 14.27 -32.06 7.56
N VAL A 32 13.59 -32.51 6.50
CA VAL A 32 13.57 -33.92 6.08
C VAL A 32 14.95 -34.41 5.66
N CYS A 33 15.55 -33.80 4.64
CA CYS A 33 16.87 -34.15 4.14
C CYS A 33 17.51 -32.98 3.38
N LYS A 34 18.78 -33.12 2.98
CA LYS A 34 19.53 -32.07 2.24
C LYS A 34 18.84 -31.68 0.93
N THR A 35 18.41 -32.66 0.14
CA THR A 35 17.76 -32.44 -1.16
C THR A 35 16.42 -31.72 -1.03
N TRP A 36 15.65 -32.04 0.02
CA TRP A 36 14.42 -31.32 0.33
C TRP A 36 14.70 -29.91 0.83
N ARG A 37 15.69 -29.73 1.71
CA ARG A 37 16.14 -28.41 2.15
C ARG A 37 16.47 -27.52 0.95
N GLU A 38 17.28 -27.99 0.01
CA GLU A 38 17.68 -27.22 -1.17
C GLU A 38 16.47 -26.82 -2.04
N SER A 39 15.48 -27.69 -2.18
CA SER A 39 14.27 -27.38 -2.96
C SER A 39 13.29 -26.45 -2.24
N PHE A 40 13.17 -26.56 -0.91
CA PHE A 40 12.12 -25.86 -0.16
C PHE A 40 12.58 -24.58 0.54
N ILE A 41 13.89 -24.38 0.74
CA ILE A 41 14.42 -23.22 1.46
C ILE A 41 14.07 -21.89 0.78
N GLY A 42 14.05 -21.86 -0.56
CA GLY A 42 13.69 -20.65 -1.30
C GLY A 42 12.27 -20.17 -1.02
N PHE A 43 11.32 -21.10 -0.88
CA PHE A 43 9.93 -20.78 -0.58
C PHE A 43 9.74 -20.19 0.82
N LEU A 44 10.51 -20.66 1.82
CA LEU A 44 10.50 -20.08 3.17
C LEU A 44 10.93 -18.62 3.20
N TYR A 45 11.89 -18.25 2.34
CA TYR A 45 12.44 -16.90 2.30
C TYR A 45 11.86 -16.01 1.19
N THR A 46 10.86 -16.49 0.45
CA THR A 46 10.26 -15.71 -0.65
C THR A 46 9.53 -14.48 -0.13
N THR A 47 8.76 -14.64 0.95
CA THR A 47 8.00 -13.56 1.61
C THR A 47 8.40 -13.51 3.07
N ILE A 48 9.08 -12.45 3.46
CA ILE A 48 9.56 -12.24 4.83
C ILE A 48 8.83 -11.06 5.45
N LYS A 49 8.34 -11.28 6.67
CA LYS A 49 7.85 -10.22 7.55
C LYS A 49 8.72 -10.16 8.79
N VAL A 50 9.30 -8.99 9.04
CA VAL A 50 10.08 -8.71 10.25
C VAL A 50 9.29 -7.74 11.08
N ASP A 51 8.83 -8.18 12.24
CA ASP A 51 8.26 -7.31 13.27
C ASP A 51 9.16 -7.41 14.49
N TYR A 52 9.64 -6.26 14.98
CA TYR A 52 10.48 -6.20 16.19
C TYR A 52 9.81 -6.78 17.45
N ARG A 53 8.47 -6.82 17.48
CA ARG A 53 7.71 -7.43 18.59
C ARG A 53 7.59 -8.95 18.45
N ALA A 54 7.84 -9.50 17.27
CA ALA A 54 7.70 -10.93 17.04
C ALA A 54 8.90 -11.70 17.62
N ILE A 55 8.61 -12.63 18.54
CA ILE A 55 9.62 -13.47 19.22
C ILE A 55 10.43 -14.32 18.22
N HIS A 56 9.86 -14.63 17.07
CA HIS A 56 10.44 -15.53 16.07
C HIS A 56 10.77 -14.84 14.73
N ALA A 57 11.01 -13.53 14.74
CA ALA A 57 11.48 -12.83 13.54
C ALA A 57 12.88 -13.33 13.12
N PRO A 58 13.15 -13.48 11.81
CA PRO A 58 14.46 -13.87 11.34
C PRO A 58 15.51 -12.80 11.68
N THR A 59 16.72 -13.23 12.03
CA THR A 59 17.83 -12.30 12.33
C THR A 59 18.36 -11.65 11.05
N ALA A 60 19.05 -10.52 11.18
CA ALA A 60 19.68 -9.84 10.05
C ALA A 60 20.71 -10.73 9.32
N GLU A 61 21.42 -11.61 10.05
CA GLU A 61 22.35 -12.59 9.47
C GLU A 61 21.61 -13.62 8.61
N GLN A 62 20.47 -14.12 9.09
CA GLN A 62 19.65 -15.08 8.34
C GLN A 62 19.12 -14.45 7.04
N LEU A 63 18.66 -13.20 7.11
CA LEU A 63 18.20 -12.47 5.93
C LEU A 63 19.32 -12.20 4.95
N ARG A 64 20.52 -11.82 5.40
CA ARG A 64 21.70 -11.66 4.54
C ARG A 64 22.07 -12.98 3.85
N LYS A 65 22.05 -14.10 4.58
CA LYS A 65 22.37 -15.42 4.04
C LYS A 65 21.40 -15.85 2.92
N HIS A 66 20.12 -15.49 3.05
CA HIS A 66 19.06 -15.91 2.14
C HIS A 66 18.51 -14.77 1.27
N SER A 67 19.23 -13.65 1.16
CA SER A 67 18.76 -12.42 0.50
C SER A 67 18.34 -12.62 -0.96
N HIS A 68 19.03 -13.51 -1.68
CA HIS A 68 18.74 -13.85 -3.07
C HIS A 68 17.40 -14.58 -3.28
N HIS A 69 16.80 -15.13 -2.23
CA HIS A 69 15.47 -15.72 -2.29
C HIS A 69 14.35 -14.73 -1.97
N ILE A 70 14.67 -13.60 -1.34
CA ILE A 70 13.68 -12.63 -0.87
C ILE A 70 13.08 -11.87 -2.06
N ARG A 71 11.76 -12.04 -2.24
CA ARG A 71 10.95 -11.33 -3.25
C ARG A 71 10.07 -10.27 -2.62
N HIS A 72 9.55 -10.53 -1.43
CA HIS A 72 8.72 -9.60 -0.68
C HIS A 72 9.31 -9.46 0.73
N LEU A 73 9.61 -8.22 1.13
CA LEU A 73 10.16 -7.91 2.44
C LEU A 73 9.28 -6.85 3.12
N GLU A 74 8.69 -7.20 4.26
CA GLU A 74 7.93 -6.28 5.11
C GLU A 74 8.69 -6.05 6.41
N LEU A 75 8.95 -4.79 6.73
CA LEU A 75 9.71 -4.36 7.91
C LEU A 75 8.81 -3.49 8.80
N THR A 76 8.32 -4.08 9.89
CA THR A 76 7.51 -3.42 10.91
C THR A 76 8.38 -2.98 12.07
N ASN A 77 8.62 -1.67 12.17
CA ASN A 77 9.50 -1.04 13.16
C ASN A 77 10.85 -1.79 13.32
N ALA A 78 11.41 -2.25 12.19
CA ALA A 78 12.53 -3.18 12.21
C ALA A 78 13.79 -2.54 12.83
N PRO A 79 14.61 -3.32 13.57
CA PRO A 79 15.89 -2.84 14.08
C PRO A 79 16.80 -2.33 12.96
N SER A 80 17.70 -1.40 13.30
CA SER A 80 18.66 -0.83 12.35
C SER A 80 19.50 -1.88 11.61
N SER A 81 19.78 -3.02 12.23
CA SER A 81 20.52 -4.14 11.61
C SER A 81 19.78 -4.75 10.41
N HIS A 82 18.44 -4.80 10.46
CA HIS A 82 17.59 -5.26 9.35
C HIS A 82 17.46 -4.23 8.22
N LEU A 83 17.77 -2.95 8.49
CA LEU A 83 17.80 -1.91 7.47
C LEU A 83 19.13 -1.87 6.71
N GLN A 84 20.15 -2.57 7.19
CA GLN A 84 21.47 -2.65 6.57
C GLN A 84 21.60 -3.81 5.57
N LEU A 85 20.48 -4.43 5.16
CA LEU A 85 20.50 -5.49 4.17
C LEU A 85 21.11 -5.03 2.85
N GLU A 86 21.80 -5.95 2.19
CA GLU A 86 22.50 -5.77 0.93
C GLU A 86 22.16 -6.94 -0.01
N ASN A 87 22.42 -6.77 -1.30
CA ASN A 87 22.25 -7.81 -2.32
C ASN A 87 20.83 -8.41 -2.39
N LEU A 88 19.80 -7.56 -2.28
CA LEU A 88 18.40 -7.91 -2.48
C LEU A 88 18.05 -8.00 -3.97
N SER A 89 18.86 -8.71 -4.77
CA SER A 89 18.78 -8.76 -6.24
C SER A 89 17.49 -9.39 -6.77
N GLY A 90 16.75 -10.11 -5.92
CA GLY A 90 15.46 -10.70 -6.25
C GLY A 90 14.25 -9.86 -5.86
N LEU A 91 14.44 -8.76 -5.11
CA LEU A 91 13.36 -8.06 -4.43
C LEU A 91 12.39 -7.40 -5.40
N LYS A 92 11.11 -7.74 -5.25
CA LYS A 92 9.99 -7.21 -6.03
C LYS A 92 9.15 -6.21 -5.24
N THR A 93 9.00 -6.42 -3.93
CA THR A 93 8.22 -5.54 -3.06
C THR A 93 8.96 -5.31 -1.75
N LEU A 94 9.02 -4.05 -1.34
CA LEU A 94 9.60 -3.61 -0.08
C LEU A 94 8.56 -2.78 0.67
N VAL A 95 8.11 -3.28 1.82
CA VAL A 95 7.09 -2.62 2.64
C VAL A 95 7.73 -2.18 3.95
N PHE A 96 7.59 -0.90 4.27
CA PHE A 96 7.95 -0.35 5.56
C PHE A 96 6.69 -0.03 6.34
N ARG A 97 6.54 -0.62 7.53
CA ARG A 97 5.43 -0.35 8.44
C ARG A 97 5.97 0.31 9.70
N ILE A 98 5.59 1.56 9.93
CA ILE A 98 6.12 2.39 11.00
C ILE A 98 4.95 2.78 11.90
N GLU A 99 4.96 2.28 13.13
CA GLU A 99 3.90 2.55 14.11
C GLU A 99 4.31 3.59 15.16
N LYS A 100 5.63 3.90 15.27
CA LYS A 100 6.18 4.85 16.25
C LYS A 100 7.36 5.61 15.65
N THR A 101 7.72 6.75 16.25
CA THR A 101 8.80 7.68 15.83
C THR A 101 10.23 7.11 15.83
N CYS A 102 10.42 5.79 15.92
CA CYS A 102 11.72 5.15 16.09
C CYS A 102 12.38 4.70 14.76
N ALA A 103 11.80 5.04 13.61
CA ALA A 103 12.36 4.63 12.32
C ALA A 103 13.60 5.46 11.97
N ASN A 104 14.70 4.77 11.66
CA ASN A 104 15.89 5.43 11.11
C ASN A 104 15.71 5.66 9.61
N TRP A 105 15.13 6.81 9.25
CA TRP A 105 14.82 7.19 7.87
C TRP A 105 16.02 7.23 6.94
N THR A 106 17.19 7.63 7.47
CA THR A 106 18.45 7.55 6.72
C THR A 106 18.75 6.13 6.26
N LEU A 107 18.53 5.12 7.13
CA LEU A 107 18.76 3.72 6.78
C LEU A 107 17.68 3.18 5.84
N ILE A 108 16.41 3.56 6.02
CA ILE A 108 15.32 3.21 5.11
C ILE A 108 15.64 3.71 3.70
N ARG A 109 16.06 4.98 3.57
CA ARG A 109 16.46 5.56 2.29
C ARG A 109 17.61 4.77 1.68
N LYS A 110 18.69 4.54 2.42
CA LYS A 110 19.83 3.75 1.95
C LYS A 110 19.41 2.35 1.47
N LEU A 111 18.48 1.70 2.15
CA LEU A 111 17.95 0.39 1.75
C LEU A 111 17.21 0.48 0.41
N VAL A 112 16.31 1.47 0.26
CA VAL A 112 15.61 1.71 -1.02
C VAL A 112 16.61 2.02 -2.13
N GLU A 113 17.63 2.83 -1.86
CA GLU A 113 18.66 3.15 -2.85
C GLU A 113 19.48 1.94 -3.29
N ARG A 114 19.84 1.05 -2.37
CA ARG A 114 20.53 -0.22 -2.69
C ARG A 114 19.66 -1.15 -3.52
N SER A 115 18.34 -1.08 -3.37
CA SER A 115 17.38 -1.83 -4.16
C SER A 115 17.11 -1.23 -5.55
N LYS A 116 17.74 -0.10 -5.92
CA LYS A 116 17.51 0.58 -7.21
C LYS A 116 17.71 -0.34 -8.42
N ASN A 117 18.62 -1.31 -8.35
CA ASN A 117 18.90 -2.26 -9.42
C ASN A 117 17.74 -3.23 -9.70
N THR A 118 16.87 -3.49 -8.72
CA THR A 118 15.70 -4.36 -8.89
C THR A 118 14.41 -3.60 -9.12
N SER A 119 14.42 -2.28 -8.86
CA SER A 119 13.25 -1.40 -8.92
C SER A 119 12.01 -2.03 -8.27
N PRO A 120 12.10 -2.39 -6.96
CA PRO A 120 10.99 -2.99 -6.27
C PRO A 120 9.85 -1.97 -6.15
N LYS A 121 8.61 -2.47 -6.06
CA LYS A 121 7.49 -1.70 -5.57
C LYS A 121 7.78 -1.31 -4.11
N VAL A 122 7.85 -0.01 -3.80
CA VAL A 122 8.10 0.47 -2.44
C VAL A 122 6.79 0.95 -1.82
N GLU A 123 6.46 0.38 -0.68
CA GLU A 123 5.29 0.74 0.10
C GLU A 123 5.70 1.27 1.46
N LEU A 124 5.10 2.39 1.86
CA LEU A 124 5.32 2.99 3.16
C LEU A 124 4.01 3.16 3.90
N HIS A 125 3.92 2.56 5.07
CA HIS A 125 2.74 2.55 5.91
C HIS A 125 3.09 3.23 7.24
N LEU A 126 2.57 4.43 7.45
CA LEU A 126 2.71 5.19 8.70
C LEU A 126 1.42 5.05 9.49
N LEU A 127 1.50 4.48 10.70
CA LEU A 127 0.34 4.23 11.54
C LEU A 127 0.50 4.95 12.86
N GLU A 128 -0.42 5.87 13.18
CA GLU A 128 -0.43 6.63 14.43
C GLU A 128 0.88 7.43 14.67
N VAL A 129 1.60 7.76 13.59
CA VAL A 129 2.80 8.57 13.61
C VAL A 129 2.49 9.90 12.95
N ASN A 130 2.74 11.00 13.67
CA ASN A 130 2.83 12.32 13.06
C ASN A 130 4.29 12.54 12.67
N PRO A 131 4.64 12.46 11.38
CA PRO A 131 6.02 12.64 10.96
C PRO A 131 6.43 14.09 11.22
N ASP A 132 7.63 14.29 11.74
CA ASP A 132 8.22 15.61 11.85
C ASP A 132 8.66 16.12 10.45
N GLU A 133 9.12 17.37 10.40
CA GLU A 133 9.51 18.04 9.16
C GLU A 133 10.65 17.30 8.44
N ASP A 134 11.63 16.76 9.18
CA ASP A 134 12.73 15.99 8.60
C ASP A 134 12.22 14.71 7.94
N VAL A 135 11.22 14.05 8.54
CA VAL A 135 10.59 12.89 7.91
C VAL A 135 9.87 13.26 6.62
N TRP A 136 9.08 14.34 6.61
CA TRP A 136 8.39 14.77 5.38
C TRP A 136 9.37 15.13 4.27
N MET A 137 10.47 15.81 4.62
CA MET A 137 11.58 16.08 3.70
C MET A 137 12.23 14.79 3.19
N ASP A 138 12.36 13.78 4.04
CA ASP A 138 12.90 12.48 3.66
C ASP A 138 11.95 11.72 2.73
N LEU A 139 10.63 11.73 3.02
CA LEU A 139 9.57 11.21 2.14
C LEU A 139 9.60 11.89 0.78
N ALA A 140 9.80 13.20 0.80
CA ALA A 140 10.04 14.05 -0.35
C ALA A 140 11.37 13.73 -1.09
N ASN A 141 12.16 12.75 -0.65
CA ASN A 141 13.32 12.27 -1.40
C ASN A 141 13.15 10.82 -1.89
N PHE A 142 12.03 10.14 -1.59
CA PHE A 142 11.74 8.81 -2.12
C PHE A 142 11.20 8.90 -3.54
N ALA A 143 12.10 9.08 -4.51
CA ALA A 143 11.78 9.12 -5.94
C ALA A 143 11.11 7.83 -6.49
N LYS A 144 10.96 6.76 -5.69
CA LYS A 144 10.36 5.49 -6.10
C LYS A 144 9.24 5.02 -5.15
N LEU A 145 8.60 5.93 -4.42
CA LEU A 145 7.49 5.53 -3.55
C LEU A 145 6.25 5.22 -4.41
N ASP A 146 5.83 3.95 -4.44
CA ASP A 146 4.67 3.50 -5.22
C ASP A 146 3.37 3.56 -4.41
N VAL A 147 3.45 3.25 -3.11
CA VAL A 147 2.29 3.20 -2.21
C VAL A 147 2.60 3.96 -0.94
N LEU A 148 1.72 4.89 -0.58
CA LEU A 148 1.75 5.60 0.67
C LEU A 148 0.46 5.34 1.43
N ARG A 149 0.58 4.83 2.64
CA ARG A 149 -0.52 4.59 3.56
C ARG A 149 -0.29 5.38 4.84
N LEU A 150 -1.15 6.34 5.10
CA LEU A 150 -1.17 7.16 6.30
C LEU A 150 -2.42 6.79 7.08
N GLU A 151 -2.24 6.21 8.26
CA GLU A 151 -3.33 5.80 9.13
C GLU A 151 -3.26 6.60 10.43
N ARG A 152 -4.34 7.33 10.75
CA ARG A 152 -4.47 8.15 11.97
C ARG A 152 -3.36 9.19 12.10
N CYS A 153 -2.97 9.80 10.99
CA CYS A 153 -1.97 10.87 10.92
C CYS A 153 -2.67 12.24 10.85
N THR A 154 -1.95 13.29 11.24
CA THR A 154 -2.34 14.68 10.94
C THR A 154 -1.34 15.27 9.96
N ILE A 155 -1.82 15.73 8.81
CA ILE A 155 -0.98 16.36 7.78
C ILE A 155 -1.23 17.86 7.78
N SER A 156 -0.17 18.66 7.90
CA SER A 156 -0.26 20.12 7.75
C SER A 156 -0.40 20.50 6.28
N THR A 157 -0.90 21.71 5.99
CA THR A 157 -0.95 22.25 4.62
C THR A 157 0.41 22.23 3.93
N THR A 158 1.48 22.59 4.66
CA THR A 158 2.85 22.61 4.14
C THR A 158 3.33 21.20 3.77
N HIS A 159 3.19 20.23 4.69
CA HIS A 159 3.62 18.85 4.45
C HIS A 159 2.82 18.18 3.34
N PHE A 160 1.53 18.53 3.18
CA PHE A 160 0.71 18.02 2.09
C PHE A 160 1.21 18.54 0.72
N ALA A 161 1.54 19.82 0.63
CA ALA A 161 2.09 20.41 -0.60
C ALA A 161 3.47 19.82 -0.98
N GLU A 162 4.32 19.58 0.01
CA GLU A 162 5.61 18.88 -0.15
C GLU A 162 5.40 17.44 -0.64
N LEU A 163 4.49 16.71 0.00
CA LEU A 163 4.13 15.36 -0.39
C LEU A 163 3.75 15.32 -1.88
N ILE A 164 2.84 16.19 -2.33
CA ILE A 164 2.38 16.20 -3.73
C ILE A 164 3.52 16.52 -4.69
N THR A 165 4.40 17.44 -4.33
CA THR A 165 5.50 17.86 -5.20
C THR A 165 6.47 16.72 -5.49
N VAL A 166 6.63 15.77 -4.58
CA VAL A 166 7.60 14.67 -4.75
C VAL A 166 6.93 13.37 -5.17
N SER A 167 5.72 13.11 -4.73
CA SER A 167 5.01 11.85 -4.96
C SER A 167 4.46 11.69 -6.38
N SER A 168 5.12 12.28 -7.39
CA SER A 168 4.78 12.12 -8.82
C SER A 168 4.79 10.67 -9.32
N HIS A 169 5.50 9.78 -8.61
CA HIS A 169 5.54 8.35 -8.89
C HIS A 169 4.49 7.53 -8.15
N LEU A 170 3.74 8.13 -7.24
CA LEU A 170 2.78 7.44 -6.40
C LEU A 170 1.65 6.85 -7.24
N SER A 171 1.43 5.55 -7.07
CA SER A 171 0.37 4.79 -7.74
C SER A 171 -0.82 4.54 -6.83
N GLU A 172 -0.60 4.50 -5.52
CA GLU A 172 -1.65 4.27 -4.53
C GLU A 172 -1.46 5.18 -3.32
N LEU A 173 -2.52 5.87 -2.92
CA LEU A 173 -2.57 6.72 -1.75
C LEU A 173 -3.72 6.31 -0.85
N HIS A 174 -3.39 5.94 0.39
CA HIS A 174 -4.34 5.49 1.40
C HIS A 174 -4.27 6.43 2.60
N LEU A 175 -5.35 7.16 2.89
CA LEU A 175 -5.48 8.19 3.91
C LEU A 175 -6.57 7.77 4.90
N ILE A 176 -6.21 6.92 5.86
CA ILE A 176 -7.17 6.22 6.71
C ILE A 176 -7.28 6.89 8.07
N HIS A 177 -8.43 7.47 8.38
CA HIS A 177 -8.65 8.29 9.57
C HIS A 177 -7.61 9.41 9.72
N THR A 178 -7.12 9.92 8.59
CA THR A 178 -6.08 10.93 8.52
C THR A 178 -6.71 12.31 8.40
N SER A 179 -6.25 13.26 9.20
CA SER A 179 -6.68 14.66 9.12
C SER A 179 -5.96 15.36 7.98
N LEU A 180 -6.74 15.85 7.01
CA LEU A 180 -6.24 16.47 5.78
C LEU A 180 -6.47 17.98 5.78
N PRO A 181 -5.55 18.77 5.21
CA PRO A 181 -5.76 20.18 5.00
C PRO A 181 -6.65 20.37 3.77
N TRP A 182 -7.97 20.18 3.91
CA TRP A 182 -8.93 20.17 2.77
C TRP A 182 -8.86 21.41 1.88
N ALA A 183 -8.56 22.58 2.44
CA ALA A 183 -8.37 23.80 1.67
C ALA A 183 -7.21 23.72 0.66
N ALA A 184 -6.22 22.85 0.91
CA ALA A 184 -5.10 22.63 0.01
C ALA A 184 -5.45 21.77 -1.20
N LEU A 185 -6.47 20.91 -1.10
CA LEU A 185 -6.88 19.98 -2.17
C LEU A 185 -7.53 20.68 -3.38
N ASP A 186 -8.04 21.90 -3.22
CA ASP A 186 -8.71 22.66 -4.28
C ASP A 186 -7.75 23.24 -5.34
N ALA A 187 -6.44 23.05 -5.18
CA ALA A 187 -5.46 23.51 -6.14
C ALA A 187 -5.47 22.60 -7.40
N LYS A 188 -5.94 23.15 -8.52
CA LYS A 188 -5.94 22.51 -9.85
C LYS A 188 -4.59 21.88 -10.25
N GLU A 189 -3.49 22.49 -9.83
CA GLU A 189 -2.12 22.04 -10.13
C GLU A 189 -1.76 20.69 -9.47
N LEU A 190 -2.55 20.20 -8.51
CA LEU A 190 -2.23 19.00 -7.75
C LEU A 190 -2.51 17.71 -8.51
N GLY A 191 -3.62 17.63 -9.25
CA GLY A 191 -3.97 16.37 -9.91
C GLY A 191 -3.06 16.04 -11.10
N GLU A 192 -2.54 17.05 -11.81
CA GLU A 192 -1.55 16.82 -12.89
C GLU A 192 -0.27 16.17 -12.36
N LYS A 193 0.16 16.54 -11.14
CA LYS A 193 1.33 15.93 -10.48
C LYS A 193 1.10 14.47 -10.09
N TRP A 194 -0.15 14.06 -9.91
CA TRP A 194 -0.55 12.70 -9.59
C TRP A 194 -1.19 11.97 -10.76
N ALA A 195 -0.71 12.27 -11.98
CA ALA A 195 -1.11 11.54 -13.17
C ALA A 195 -0.89 10.01 -13.06
N ARG A 196 -0.05 9.51 -12.15
CA ARG A 196 0.17 8.07 -11.94
C ARG A 196 -0.73 7.44 -10.87
N LEU A 197 -1.50 8.24 -10.14
CA LEU A 197 -2.33 7.75 -9.07
C LEU A 197 -3.49 6.93 -9.64
N HIS A 198 -3.54 5.65 -9.29
CA HIS A 198 -4.54 4.70 -9.74
C HIS A 198 -5.54 4.33 -8.64
N ILE A 199 -5.10 4.38 -7.38
CA ILE A 199 -5.91 4.05 -6.21
C ILE A 199 -5.82 5.21 -5.23
N LEU A 200 -6.98 5.73 -4.85
CA LEU A 200 -7.15 6.68 -3.77
C LEU A 200 -8.14 6.11 -2.76
N ASP A 201 -7.69 5.90 -1.55
CA ASP A 201 -8.51 5.44 -0.44
C ASP A 201 -8.51 6.50 0.66
N ILE A 202 -9.66 7.06 1.00
CA ILE A 202 -9.81 8.12 2.00
C ILE A 202 -10.86 7.72 3.00
N HIS A 203 -10.43 7.52 4.25
CA HIS A 203 -11.35 7.38 5.37
C HIS A 203 -11.25 8.63 6.23
N THR A 204 -12.28 9.47 6.24
CA THR A 204 -12.23 10.70 7.04
C THR A 204 -12.44 10.39 8.53
N PRO A 205 -11.77 11.11 9.44
CA PRO A 205 -12.02 10.97 10.87
C PRO A 205 -13.46 11.37 11.23
N PHE A 206 -13.97 10.80 12.32
CA PHE A 206 -15.37 10.95 12.77
C PHE A 206 -15.75 12.41 13.13
N ASP A 207 -14.75 13.24 13.43
CA ASP A 207 -14.93 14.54 14.10
C ASP A 207 -14.65 15.75 13.19
N ASP A 208 -14.62 15.58 11.86
CA ASP A 208 -14.30 16.65 10.90
C ASP A 208 -15.54 17.08 10.07
N PRO A 209 -16.33 18.07 10.54
CA PRO A 209 -17.68 18.36 10.03
C PRO A 209 -17.74 19.35 8.84
N GLY A 210 -16.66 19.53 8.08
CA GLY A 210 -16.63 20.57 7.05
C GLY A 210 -17.50 20.26 5.83
N GLU A 211 -18.59 21.02 5.64
CA GLU A 211 -19.49 20.97 4.47
C GLU A 211 -18.78 21.18 3.11
N ASN A 212 -17.52 21.64 3.12
CA ASN A 212 -16.72 21.91 1.92
C ASN A 212 -15.75 20.79 1.52
N HIS A 213 -15.62 19.71 2.31
CA HIS A 213 -14.64 18.66 2.05
C HIS A 213 -14.98 17.84 0.80
N ASP A 214 -16.27 17.56 0.61
CA ASP A 214 -16.79 16.84 -0.54
C ASP A 214 -16.40 17.54 -1.84
N ASN A 215 -16.65 18.86 -1.95
CA ASN A 215 -16.32 19.61 -3.15
C ASN A 215 -14.81 19.64 -3.43
N ALA A 216 -13.98 19.86 -2.41
CA ALA A 216 -12.53 19.87 -2.57
C ALA A 216 -12.01 18.51 -3.05
N LEU A 217 -12.55 17.41 -2.52
CA LEU A 217 -12.20 16.06 -2.95
C LEU A 217 -12.64 15.79 -4.39
N LEU A 218 -13.86 16.16 -4.75
CA LEU A 218 -14.38 16.00 -6.11
C LEU A 218 -13.54 16.78 -7.12
N THR A 219 -13.22 18.04 -6.80
CA THR A 219 -12.30 18.85 -7.60
C THR A 219 -10.97 18.12 -7.75
N PHE A 220 -10.37 17.68 -6.65
CA PHE A 220 -9.08 16.99 -6.68
C PHE A 220 -9.11 15.70 -7.53
N VAL A 221 -10.10 14.82 -7.33
CA VAL A 221 -10.26 13.58 -8.08
C VAL A 221 -10.43 13.84 -9.58
N SER A 222 -11.16 14.89 -9.95
CA SER A 222 -11.34 15.26 -11.36
C SER A 222 -10.06 15.64 -12.10
N HIS A 223 -8.99 15.95 -11.36
CA HIS A 223 -7.68 16.24 -11.91
C HIS A 223 -6.74 15.02 -11.91
N CYS A 224 -7.19 13.84 -11.44
CA CYS A 224 -6.39 12.61 -11.42
C CYS A 224 -6.78 11.70 -12.61
N PRO A 225 -6.18 11.88 -13.80
CA PRO A 225 -6.68 11.28 -15.05
C PRO A 225 -6.66 9.75 -15.06
N ASN A 226 -5.75 9.12 -14.31
CA ASN A 226 -5.59 7.67 -14.30
C ASN A 226 -6.19 7.00 -13.06
N LEU A 227 -6.98 7.73 -12.27
CA LEU A 227 -7.61 7.17 -11.10
C LEU A 227 -8.61 6.10 -11.52
N SER A 228 -8.39 4.88 -11.03
CA SER A 228 -9.18 3.70 -11.36
C SER A 228 -10.01 3.18 -10.18
N THR A 229 -9.57 3.48 -8.96
CA THR A 229 -10.24 3.09 -7.72
C THR A 229 -10.31 4.28 -6.80
N LEU A 230 -11.53 4.61 -6.36
CA LEU A 230 -11.79 5.61 -5.34
C LEU A 230 -12.57 4.92 -4.20
N ALA A 231 -11.95 4.83 -3.03
CA ALA A 231 -12.65 4.47 -1.81
C ALA A 231 -12.76 5.72 -0.94
N TRP A 232 -13.99 6.02 -0.52
CA TRP A 232 -14.30 7.18 0.29
C TRP A 232 -15.27 6.80 1.40
N LEU A 233 -14.73 6.63 2.61
CA LEU A 233 -15.51 6.28 3.78
C LEU A 233 -15.59 7.47 4.72
N THR A 234 -16.81 7.94 4.97
CA THR A 234 -17.04 9.05 5.90
C THR A 234 -17.30 8.49 7.30
N GLY A 235 -16.50 8.93 8.26
CA GLY A 235 -16.65 8.56 9.66
C GLY A 235 -17.90 9.12 10.34
N GLN A 236 -18.87 9.75 9.67
CA GLN A 236 -19.95 10.41 10.43
C GLN A 236 -20.79 9.40 11.25
N LYS A 237 -20.90 9.63 12.57
CA LYS A 237 -21.89 9.01 13.49
C LYS A 237 -23.29 9.62 13.31
N SER A 238 -23.67 10.03 12.11
CA SER A 238 -25.03 10.55 11.90
C SER A 238 -26.04 9.41 11.95
N THR A 239 -27.22 9.68 12.51
CA THR A 239 -28.35 8.73 12.55
C THR A 239 -28.57 8.13 11.16
N ARG A 240 -28.63 6.79 11.04
CA ARG A 240 -28.68 6.00 9.79
C ARG A 240 -29.41 6.67 8.59
N ARG A 241 -30.54 7.34 8.82
CA ARG A 241 -31.35 8.01 7.78
C ARG A 241 -30.68 9.23 7.12
N ARG A 242 -30.05 10.13 7.89
CA ARG A 242 -29.37 11.32 7.31
C ARG A 242 -28.12 10.94 6.52
N LYS A 243 -27.42 9.89 6.97
CA LYS A 243 -26.24 9.36 6.28
C LYS A 243 -26.57 8.89 4.87
N THR A 244 -27.71 8.26 4.67
CA THR A 244 -28.11 7.70 3.36
C THR A 244 -28.51 8.75 2.33
N GLU A 245 -29.03 9.91 2.74
CA GLU A 245 -29.46 10.95 1.79
C GLU A 245 -28.30 11.82 1.33
N LEU A 246 -27.39 12.21 2.24
CA LEU A 246 -26.20 12.98 1.89
C LEU A 246 -25.23 12.13 1.04
N SER A 247 -25.00 10.86 1.42
CA SER A 247 -24.16 9.96 0.63
C SER A 247 -24.76 9.67 -0.74
N LYS A 248 -26.08 9.58 -0.87
CA LYS A 248 -26.76 9.46 -2.17
C LYS A 248 -26.66 10.73 -3.01
N ALA A 249 -26.77 11.92 -2.42
CA ALA A 249 -26.62 13.17 -3.15
C ALA A 249 -25.18 13.36 -3.65
N THR A 250 -24.19 13.06 -2.81
CA THR A 250 -22.77 13.08 -3.17
C THR A 250 -22.43 12.00 -4.19
N ALA A 251 -22.96 10.78 -4.05
CA ALA A 251 -22.83 9.72 -5.04
C ALA A 251 -23.51 10.08 -6.37
N ALA A 252 -24.70 10.68 -6.35
CA ALA A 252 -25.37 11.15 -7.56
C ALA A 252 -24.60 12.28 -8.24
N LYS A 253 -24.02 13.21 -7.47
CA LYS A 253 -23.14 14.26 -8.01
C LYS A 253 -21.87 13.69 -8.63
N LEU A 254 -21.27 12.68 -7.98
CA LEU A 254 -20.14 11.92 -8.52
C LEU A 254 -20.50 11.31 -9.86
N VAL A 255 -21.62 10.57 -9.90
CA VAL A 255 -22.17 9.92 -11.10
C VAL A 255 -22.43 10.91 -12.23
N LEU A 256 -23.00 12.08 -11.95
CA LEU A 256 -23.21 13.11 -12.97
C LEU A 256 -21.90 13.70 -13.51
N GLU A 257 -20.86 13.82 -12.67
CA GLU A 257 -19.51 14.18 -13.14
C GLU A 257 -18.85 13.04 -13.94
N PHE A 258 -19.18 11.78 -13.66
CA PHE A 258 -18.72 10.62 -14.45
C PHE A 258 -19.24 10.65 -15.88
N GLU A 259 -20.53 10.93 -16.06
CA GLU A 259 -21.19 10.91 -17.38
C GLU A 259 -20.63 12.00 -18.32
N ASN A 260 -20.06 13.07 -17.78
CA ASN A 260 -19.43 14.15 -18.55
C ASN A 260 -18.01 13.81 -19.07
N GLU A 261 -17.72 12.53 -19.31
CA GLU A 261 -16.47 11.96 -19.86
C GLU A 261 -15.17 12.21 -19.05
N ARG A 262 -15.23 12.96 -17.95
CA ARG A 262 -14.02 13.33 -17.20
C ARG A 262 -13.33 12.13 -16.54
N TRP A 263 -14.08 11.10 -16.15
CA TRP A 263 -13.57 10.01 -15.29
C TRP A 263 -13.77 8.62 -15.92
N SER A 264 -13.59 8.51 -17.24
CA SER A 264 -13.73 7.27 -18.01
C SER A 264 -12.84 6.10 -17.54
N HIS A 265 -11.84 6.39 -16.70
CA HIS A 265 -10.90 5.40 -16.16
C HIS A 265 -11.30 4.81 -14.80
N LEU A 266 -12.28 5.38 -14.08
CA LEU A 266 -12.69 4.80 -12.80
C LEU A 266 -13.47 3.51 -13.03
N ARG A 267 -13.03 2.45 -12.34
CA ARG A 267 -13.63 1.11 -12.40
C ARG A 267 -14.29 0.74 -11.08
N THR A 268 -13.79 1.28 -9.98
CA THR A 268 -14.23 0.91 -8.63
C THR A 268 -14.50 2.18 -7.84
N LEU A 269 -15.74 2.32 -7.37
CA LEU A 269 -16.17 3.39 -6.47
C LEU A 269 -16.78 2.78 -5.22
N VAL A 270 -16.18 3.07 -4.06
CA VAL A 270 -16.70 2.65 -2.75
C VAL A 270 -17.03 3.91 -1.96
N ILE A 271 -18.31 4.12 -1.62
CA ILE A 271 -18.75 5.29 -0.84
C ILE A 271 -19.53 4.80 0.38
N ASP A 272 -18.94 4.96 1.57
CA ASP A 272 -19.44 4.43 2.85
C ASP A 272 -19.70 2.90 2.84
N ASP A 273 -19.51 2.23 3.98
CA ASP A 273 -19.70 0.77 4.12
C ASP A 273 -21.13 0.24 3.80
N TYR A 274 -22.06 1.13 3.44
CA TYR A 274 -23.47 0.84 3.23
C TYR A 274 -23.93 1.00 1.78
N LEU A 275 -23.09 1.52 0.87
CA LEU A 275 -23.41 1.65 -0.56
C LEU A 275 -22.30 1.00 -1.39
N ASN A 276 -22.28 -0.34 -1.41
CA ASN A 276 -21.58 -1.07 -2.45
C ASN A 276 -22.49 -1.06 -3.68
N PHE A 277 -22.21 -0.18 -4.64
CA PHE A 277 -22.85 -0.28 -5.95
C PHE A 277 -22.28 -1.51 -6.67
N THR A 278 -23.15 -2.42 -7.08
CA THR A 278 -22.79 -3.50 -8.01
C THR A 278 -22.43 -2.92 -9.39
N ASP A 279 -21.69 -3.67 -10.20
CA ASP A 279 -21.33 -3.24 -11.57
C ASP A 279 -22.58 -2.84 -12.39
N ASP A 280 -23.71 -3.51 -12.16
CA ASP A 280 -25.00 -3.20 -12.81
C ASP A 280 -25.63 -1.90 -12.26
N GLU A 281 -25.59 -1.67 -10.95
CA GLU A 281 -26.07 -0.41 -10.35
C GLU A 281 -25.19 0.77 -10.77
N PHE A 282 -23.88 0.55 -10.90
CA PHE A 282 -22.94 1.52 -11.45
C PHE A 282 -23.24 1.79 -12.93
N ALA A 283 -23.52 0.76 -13.73
CA ALA A 283 -23.90 0.90 -15.13
C ALA A 283 -25.27 1.57 -15.33
N ILE A 284 -26.20 1.43 -14.38
CA ILE A 284 -27.50 2.13 -14.39
C ILE A 284 -27.31 3.61 -14.03
N LEU A 285 -26.50 3.90 -13.02
CA LEU A 285 -26.16 5.26 -12.61
C LEU A 285 -25.43 6.03 -13.72
N LEU A 286 -24.56 5.38 -14.49
CA LEU A 286 -23.83 5.98 -15.62
C LEU A 286 -24.67 6.13 -16.91
N ARG A 287 -25.97 5.85 -16.88
CA ARG A 287 -26.87 5.93 -18.05
C ARG A 287 -28.05 6.89 -17.83
N SER A 288 -28.10 7.61 -16.71
CA SER A 288 -29.29 8.32 -16.21
C SER A 288 -29.04 9.80 -15.96
#